data_AF-A0A2X2JKH0-F1
#
_entry.id   AF-A0A2X2JKH0-F1
#
_cell.length_a   1.000
_cell.length_b   1.000
_cell.length_c   1.000
_cell.angle_alpha   90.00
_cell.angle_beta   90.00
_cell.angle_gamma   90.00
#
_symmetry.space_group_name_H-M   'P 1'
#
loop_
_entity.id
_entity.type
_entity.pdbx_description
1 polymer ?
#
loop_
_entity_poly.entity_id
_entity_poly.type
_entity_poly.pdbx_seq_one_letter_code
_entity_poly.pdbx_strand_id
1 'polypeptide(L)'
;MPSQRATFKPYYQDQIMAIPPTLDELVSKGHPVRIVNDVINRINIQSLLDAYKIKGCSSYHPQMLLKVLVFGYVSNVYSSRKLETACRENINFMWLSGMSYPDHNTINRFRGVRLKEALRSVFEEVVKLLSEEGLLSIEDVYTDGTKIEANANKYTFVWKKAIQTNKEKMKAALKDIWEYAQSIAKAEDNLPEPPDLTTIDREKVQATVDNLNRVLSDKPSVSKKMRAKLRYATKNYPAKIVQYEEQEVTLGDRNSYSKTDPDATFMRMKEDHMKNGQLKPGYNIQISTSNQYIVNYTIHPNPTDTTTLPGHLAQHEASFGEILKTITADAGYGSQENYALLEGKNIGAYVKYGMFDKEQKKSYSGKKPFSVDKLHYNPAKDCYICPMGQEMNCIGLFTQKTSTGFEQKIKRYQAKNCTNCPLNGACHKSQGNRIIQINEQLEAYKDRAYGLLNSDVGIAKRKQRCHDVEPVFGNIKQNHGFRRFMLRGKEIVSIEWGLLAIAQNLRKKAA
;
A
#
# COMPACT_ATOMS: atom_id res chain seq x y z
N MET A 1 65.15 20.27 28.94
CA MET A 1 63.72 20.68 28.93
C MET A 1 62.89 19.51 29.40
N PRO A 2 62.02 19.64 30.42
CA PRO A 2 61.15 18.56 30.82
C PRO A 2 60.16 18.31 29.68
N SER A 3 60.15 17.09 29.17
CA SER A 3 59.21 16.64 28.14
C SER A 3 57.78 16.82 28.68
N GLN A 4 57.04 17.81 28.19
CA GLN A 4 55.61 18.00 28.46
C GLN A 4 54.85 16.77 27.93
N ARG A 5 54.68 15.74 28.77
CA ARG A 5 53.80 14.61 28.47
C ARG A 5 52.40 14.94 28.94
N ALA A 6 51.42 14.60 28.11
CA ALA A 6 50.02 14.71 28.48
C ALA A 6 49.75 13.83 29.72
N THR A 7 49.09 14.40 30.73
CA THR A 7 48.58 13.67 31.88
C THR A 7 47.23 13.09 31.52
N PHE A 8 47.13 11.75 31.48
CA PHE A 8 45.86 11.07 31.22
C PHE A 8 45.11 10.79 32.52
N LYS A 9 43.78 10.69 32.42
CA LYS A 9 42.96 10.18 33.52
C LYS A 9 43.30 8.71 33.79
N PRO A 10 43.22 8.23 35.05
CA PRO A 10 43.41 6.82 35.36
C PRO A 10 42.44 5.94 34.57
N TYR A 11 42.93 4.79 34.07
CA TYR A 11 42.18 3.85 33.25
C TYR A 11 42.35 2.44 33.81
N TYR A 12 41.39 2.01 34.63
CA TYR A 12 41.38 0.71 35.30
C TYR A 12 40.09 -0.03 34.93
N GLN A 13 40.22 -1.16 34.24
CA GLN A 13 39.07 -1.96 33.80
C GLN A 13 38.51 -2.84 34.93
N ASP A 14 39.36 -3.17 35.90
CA ASP A 14 39.12 -4.01 37.07
C ASP A 14 38.73 -3.18 38.32
N GLN A 15 38.39 -1.90 38.14
CA GLN A 15 38.00 -1.04 39.25
C GLN A 15 36.75 -1.58 39.95
N ILE A 16 36.93 -2.01 41.20
CA ILE A 16 35.85 -2.50 42.06
C ILE A 16 34.98 -1.33 42.54
N MET A 17 33.66 -1.46 42.41
CA MET A 17 32.70 -0.53 43.01
C MET A 17 32.36 -0.98 44.44
N ALA A 18 32.79 -0.22 45.45
CA ALA A 18 32.52 -0.54 46.86
C ALA A 18 31.02 -0.49 47.21
N ILE A 19 30.28 0.43 46.59
CA ILE A 19 28.81 0.52 46.62
C ILE A 19 28.36 0.66 45.17
N PRO A 20 27.72 -0.35 44.57
CA PRO A 20 27.27 -0.25 43.18
C PRO A 20 26.14 0.77 43.07
N PRO A 21 26.19 1.70 42.09
CA PRO A 21 25.11 2.63 41.85
C PRO A 21 23.84 1.91 41.39
N THR A 22 22.69 2.53 41.64
CA THR A 22 21.41 1.99 41.16
C THR A 22 21.31 2.15 39.63
N LEU A 23 20.47 1.33 38.99
CA LEU A 23 20.19 1.50 37.56
C LEU A 23 19.61 2.88 37.23
N ASP A 24 18.88 3.49 38.18
CA ASP A 24 18.31 4.82 37.98
C ASP A 24 19.39 5.91 37.96
N GLU A 25 20.41 5.80 38.81
CA GLU A 25 21.55 6.72 38.84
C GLU A 25 22.41 6.63 37.56
N LEU A 26 22.47 5.45 36.96
CA LEU A 26 23.24 5.20 35.75
C LEU A 26 22.53 5.61 34.45
N VAL A 27 21.21 5.82 34.50
CA VAL A 27 20.41 6.27 33.35
C VAL A 27 20.15 7.78 33.47
N SER A 28 20.68 8.57 32.53
CA SER A 28 20.48 10.03 32.51
C SER A 28 19.00 10.43 32.58
N LYS A 29 18.70 11.51 33.33
CA LYS A 29 17.34 12.03 33.52
C LYS A 29 16.67 12.47 32.20
N GLY A 30 17.46 12.93 31.23
CA GLY A 30 16.96 13.32 29.90
C GLY A 30 16.96 12.19 28.87
N HIS A 31 17.24 10.95 29.27
CA HIS A 31 17.37 9.84 28.32
C HIS A 31 15.98 9.42 27.77
N PRO A 32 15.83 9.16 26.45
CA PRO A 32 14.54 8.80 25.84
C PRO A 32 13.85 7.57 26.45
N VAL A 33 14.61 6.67 27.07
CA VAL A 33 14.06 5.49 27.78
C VAL A 33 13.06 5.88 28.87
N ARG A 34 13.26 7.04 29.53
CA ARG A 34 12.38 7.54 30.58
C ARG A 34 11.05 8.02 30.02
N ILE A 35 11.06 8.63 28.83
CA ILE A 35 9.84 9.04 28.12
C ILE A 35 9.05 7.81 27.67
N VAL A 36 9.73 6.77 27.16
CA VAL A 36 9.05 5.51 26.85
C VAL A 36 8.43 4.90 28.11
N ASN A 37 9.16 4.86 29.22
CA ASN A 37 8.63 4.33 30.47
C ASN A 37 7.41 5.13 30.98
N ASP A 38 7.48 6.46 30.97
CA ASP A 38 6.42 7.35 31.43
C ASP A 38 5.16 7.23 30.57
N VAL A 39 5.28 7.32 29.24
CA VAL A 39 4.13 7.21 28.33
C VAL A 39 3.47 5.83 28.46
N ILE A 40 4.25 4.74 28.43
CA ILE A 40 3.70 3.39 28.55
C ILE A 40 3.11 3.11 29.96
N ASN A 41 3.45 3.90 30.97
CA ASN A 41 2.81 3.84 32.29
C ASN A 41 1.44 4.52 32.35
N ARG A 42 1.20 5.51 31.49
CA ARG A 42 -0.05 6.30 31.50
C ARG A 42 -1.13 5.75 30.58
N ILE A 43 -0.77 4.98 29.56
CA ILE A 43 -1.75 4.42 28.62
C ILE A 43 -2.52 3.24 29.23
N ASN A 44 -3.76 3.06 28.77
CA ASN A 44 -4.55 1.89 29.11
C ASN A 44 -4.02 0.65 28.35
N ILE A 45 -3.62 -0.39 29.10
CA ILE A 45 -3.13 -1.67 28.57
C ILE A 45 -4.07 -2.84 28.86
N GLN A 46 -5.32 -2.58 29.26
CA GLN A 46 -6.25 -3.64 29.65
C GLN A 46 -6.45 -4.67 28.53
N SER A 47 -6.58 -4.22 27.28
CA SER A 47 -6.68 -5.09 26.09
C SER A 47 -5.48 -6.04 25.96
N LEU A 48 -4.30 -5.64 26.43
CA LEU A 48 -3.10 -6.46 26.43
C LEU A 48 -3.08 -7.44 27.62
N LEU A 49 -3.58 -7.02 28.79
CA LEU A 49 -3.68 -7.88 29.97
C LEU A 49 -4.69 -9.01 29.76
N ASP A 50 -5.83 -8.71 29.13
CA ASP A 50 -6.90 -9.67 28.84
C ASP A 50 -6.44 -10.80 27.90
N ALA A 51 -5.40 -10.55 27.09
CA ALA A 51 -4.81 -11.56 26.22
C ALA A 51 -4.05 -12.66 27.01
N TYR A 52 -3.83 -12.49 28.31
CA TYR A 52 -3.12 -13.44 29.16
C TYR A 52 -4.07 -14.32 29.96
N LYS A 53 -3.73 -15.62 30.04
CA LYS A 53 -4.51 -16.59 30.81
C LYS A 53 -4.04 -16.62 32.25
N ILE A 54 -4.99 -16.78 33.18
CA ILE A 54 -4.72 -16.86 34.63
C ILE A 54 -4.04 -18.19 35.01
N LYS A 55 -4.18 -19.25 34.20
CA LYS A 55 -3.63 -20.58 34.48
C LYS A 55 -2.36 -20.87 33.67
N GLY A 56 -1.34 -21.41 34.35
CA GLY A 56 -0.08 -21.87 33.74
C GLY A 56 1.16 -21.28 34.41
N CYS A 57 2.32 -21.42 33.76
CA CYS A 57 3.57 -20.82 34.21
C CYS A 57 3.49 -19.29 34.23
N SER A 58 4.11 -18.66 35.23
CA SER A 58 4.17 -17.20 35.38
C SER A 58 4.74 -16.55 34.11
N SER A 59 4.03 -15.56 33.59
CA SER A 59 4.47 -14.77 32.44
C SER A 59 5.11 -13.47 32.88
N TYR A 60 6.06 -12.96 32.09
CA TYR A 60 6.54 -11.59 32.25
C TYR A 60 5.40 -10.59 32.11
N HIS A 61 5.47 -9.49 32.87
CA HIS A 61 4.45 -8.45 32.83
C HIS A 61 4.33 -7.86 31.41
N PRO A 62 3.13 -7.81 30.80
CA PRO A 62 2.97 -7.40 29.40
C PRO A 62 3.43 -5.97 29.14
N GLN A 63 3.25 -5.08 30.13
CA GLN A 63 3.74 -3.71 30.06
C GLN A 63 5.26 -3.62 29.97
N MET A 64 5.99 -4.49 30.69
CA MET A 64 7.46 -4.52 30.62
C MET A 64 7.90 -4.97 29.23
N LEU A 65 7.27 -6.02 28.68
CA LEU A 65 7.54 -6.49 27.32
C LEU A 65 7.22 -5.42 26.27
N LEU A 66 6.13 -4.68 26.44
CA LEU A 66 5.76 -3.55 25.58
C LEU A 66 6.82 -2.45 25.62
N LYS A 67 7.27 -2.05 26.83
CA LYS A 67 8.32 -1.06 27.01
C LYS A 67 9.63 -1.48 26.32
N VAL A 68 10.09 -2.71 26.58
CA VAL A 68 11.30 -3.27 25.94
C VAL A 68 11.17 -3.24 24.42
N LEU A 69 10.02 -3.63 23.88
CA LEU A 69 9.81 -3.67 22.45
C LEU A 69 9.76 -2.27 21.82
N VAL A 70 8.97 -1.35 22.39
CA VAL A 70 8.88 0.03 21.91
C VAL A 70 10.23 0.74 22.01
N PHE A 71 10.94 0.61 23.13
CA PHE A 71 12.27 1.18 23.29
C PHE A 71 13.30 0.56 22.33
N GLY A 72 13.14 -0.73 22.03
CA GLY A 72 13.83 -1.42 20.94
C GLY A 72 13.69 -0.70 19.61
N TYR A 73 12.46 -0.40 19.20
CA TYR A 73 12.18 0.32 17.96
C TYR A 73 12.67 1.77 18.02
N VAL A 74 12.59 2.44 19.19
CA VAL A 74 13.20 3.76 19.45
C VAL A 74 14.73 3.74 19.37
N SER A 75 15.35 2.58 19.54
CA SER A 75 16.81 2.41 19.46
C SER A 75 17.29 1.74 18.17
N ASN A 76 16.40 1.52 17.18
CA ASN A 76 16.68 0.75 15.94
C ASN A 76 17.11 -0.72 16.19
N VAL A 77 16.68 -1.30 17.31
CA VAL A 77 16.91 -2.70 17.66
C VAL A 77 15.61 -3.49 17.45
N TYR A 78 15.44 -4.05 16.25
CA TYR A 78 14.20 -4.75 15.86
C TYR A 78 14.24 -6.27 16.04
N SER A 79 15.44 -6.86 16.11
CA SER A 79 15.61 -8.31 16.24
C SER A 79 15.34 -8.75 17.67
N SER A 80 14.49 -9.76 17.86
CA SER A 80 14.19 -10.30 19.20
C SER A 80 15.43 -10.85 19.90
N ARG A 81 16.39 -11.42 19.15
CA ARG A 81 17.68 -11.87 19.72
C ARG A 81 18.53 -10.69 20.19
N LYS A 82 18.57 -9.60 19.41
CA LYS A 82 19.29 -8.40 19.83
C LYS A 82 18.62 -7.74 21.03
N LEU A 83 17.30 -7.80 21.14
CA LEU A 83 16.56 -7.32 22.31
C LEU A 83 16.84 -8.17 23.55
N GLU A 84 16.90 -9.50 23.41
CA GLU A 84 17.33 -10.39 24.50
C GLU A 84 18.74 -10.02 25.00
N THR A 85 19.70 -9.87 24.08
CA THR A 85 21.06 -9.41 24.41
C THR A 85 21.03 -8.03 25.08
N ALA A 86 20.25 -7.09 24.55
CA ALA A 86 20.14 -5.74 25.11
C ALA A 86 19.58 -5.75 26.54
N CYS A 87 18.60 -6.60 26.85
CA CYS A 87 18.10 -6.75 28.22
C CYS A 87 19.15 -7.28 29.21
N ARG A 88 20.22 -7.93 28.73
CA ARG A 88 21.33 -8.44 29.55
C ARG A 88 22.49 -7.46 29.68
N GLU A 89 22.78 -6.71 28.62
CA GLU A 89 24.04 -5.96 28.49
C GLU A 89 23.84 -4.44 28.45
N ASN A 90 22.66 -3.95 28.09
CA ASN A 90 22.40 -2.53 27.92
C ASN A 90 21.63 -1.97 29.12
N ILE A 91 22.27 -1.01 29.80
CA ILE A 91 21.75 -0.43 31.04
C ILE A 91 20.35 0.17 30.92
N ASN A 92 20.01 0.77 29.78
CA ASN A 92 18.70 1.35 29.56
C ASN A 92 17.62 0.27 29.49
N PHE A 93 17.93 -0.86 28.85
CA PHE A 93 17.02 -2.00 28.77
C PHE A 93 16.93 -2.72 30.12
N MET A 94 18.05 -2.84 30.85
CA MET A 94 18.08 -3.42 32.21
C MET A 94 17.22 -2.60 33.18
N TRP A 95 17.31 -1.26 33.13
CA TRP A 95 16.46 -0.36 33.91
C TRP A 95 14.99 -0.52 33.54
N LEU A 96 14.69 -0.54 32.23
CA LEU A 96 13.33 -0.63 31.72
C LEU A 96 12.66 -1.99 31.99
N SER A 97 13.44 -3.07 31.96
CA SER A 97 12.98 -4.44 32.25
C SER A 97 13.00 -4.77 33.75
N GLY A 98 13.57 -3.91 34.59
CA GLY A 98 13.79 -4.20 36.01
C GLY A 98 14.67 -5.43 36.23
N MET A 99 15.75 -5.57 35.45
CA MET A 99 16.65 -6.74 35.46
C MET A 99 15.98 -8.07 35.08
N SER A 100 14.84 -8.00 34.38
CA SER A 100 14.24 -9.18 33.75
C SER A 100 14.91 -9.48 32.41
N TYR A 101 15.10 -10.76 32.11
CA TYR A 101 15.78 -11.24 30.90
C TYR A 101 14.83 -12.09 30.03
N PRO A 102 13.80 -11.48 29.40
CA PRO A 102 12.94 -12.22 28.49
C PRO A 102 13.76 -12.74 27.31
N ASP A 103 13.61 -14.03 27.01
CA ASP A 103 14.29 -14.65 25.88
C ASP A 103 13.69 -14.19 24.54
N HIS A 104 14.43 -14.41 23.45
CA HIS A 104 13.99 -14.01 22.12
C HIS A 104 12.65 -14.66 21.70
N ASN A 105 12.33 -15.85 22.22
CA ASN A 105 11.08 -16.54 21.96
C ASN A 105 9.89 -15.85 22.64
N THR A 106 10.06 -15.42 23.89
CA THR A 106 9.07 -14.65 24.64
C THR A 106 8.80 -13.32 23.95
N ILE A 107 9.84 -12.60 23.57
CA ILE A 107 9.73 -11.31 22.85
C ILE A 107 9.03 -11.52 21.50
N ASN A 108 9.41 -12.55 20.75
CA ASN A 108 8.83 -12.81 19.44
C ASN A 108 7.36 -13.25 19.53
N ARG A 109 7.01 -14.08 20.52
CA ARG A 109 5.63 -14.51 20.78
C ARG A 109 4.78 -13.32 21.24
N PHE A 110 5.32 -12.46 22.09
CA PHE A 110 4.64 -11.23 22.50
C PHE A 110 4.33 -10.35 21.29
N ARG A 111 5.33 -10.10 20.43
CA ARG A 111 5.18 -9.31 19.21
C ARG A 111 4.20 -9.92 18.20
N GLY A 112 4.36 -11.20 17.86
CA GLY A 112 3.62 -11.83 16.77
C GLY A 112 2.24 -12.33 17.14
N VAL A 113 1.99 -12.64 18.42
CA VAL A 113 0.75 -13.27 18.88
C VAL A 113 -0.03 -12.33 19.81
N ARG A 114 0.60 -11.81 20.86
CA ARG A 114 -0.10 -11.04 21.90
C ARG A 114 -0.48 -9.63 21.45
N LEU A 115 0.39 -8.98 20.68
CA LEU A 115 0.13 -7.63 20.16
C LEU A 115 -0.82 -7.60 18.96
N LYS A 116 -1.23 -8.74 18.41
CA LYS A 116 -2.01 -8.80 17.18
C LYS A 116 -3.31 -8.00 17.26
N GLU A 117 -4.02 -8.13 18.37
CA GLU A 117 -5.30 -7.46 18.60
C GLU A 117 -5.16 -6.20 19.46
N ALA A 118 -4.14 -6.15 20.32
CA ALA A 118 -3.95 -5.06 21.27
C ALA A 118 -3.15 -3.87 20.72
N LEU A 119 -2.28 -4.05 19.71
CA LEU A 119 -1.38 -2.96 19.29
C LEU A 119 -2.12 -1.73 18.79
N ARG A 120 -3.24 -1.93 18.07
CA ARG A 120 -4.02 -0.81 17.54
C ARG A 120 -4.52 0.08 18.67
N SER A 121 -5.13 -0.53 19.70
CA SER A 121 -5.56 0.15 20.92
C SER A 121 -4.39 0.85 21.63
N VAL A 122 -3.25 0.18 21.79
CA VAL A 122 -2.04 0.80 22.37
C VAL A 122 -1.58 2.02 21.59
N PHE A 123 -1.56 1.96 20.26
CA PHE A 123 -1.21 3.10 19.41
C PHE A 123 -2.20 4.25 19.57
N GLU A 124 -3.50 3.96 19.60
CA GLU A 124 -4.55 4.95 19.79
C GLU A 124 -4.43 5.66 21.15
N GLU A 125 -4.18 4.92 22.23
CA GLU A 125 -3.97 5.49 23.56
C GLU A 125 -2.72 6.39 23.61
N VAL A 126 -1.65 6.02 22.90
CA VAL A 126 -0.47 6.91 22.77
C VAL A 126 -0.83 8.18 22.01
N VAL A 127 -1.58 8.09 20.90
CA VAL A 127 -1.99 9.28 20.11
C VAL A 127 -2.93 10.18 20.92
N LYS A 128 -3.89 9.61 21.65
CA LYS A 128 -4.79 10.36 22.55
C LYS A 128 -4.01 11.10 23.61
N LEU A 129 -3.08 10.42 24.31
CA LEU A 129 -2.23 11.05 25.32
C LEU A 129 -1.45 12.24 24.74
N LEU A 130 -0.86 12.08 23.55
CA LEU A 130 -0.12 13.17 22.88
C LEU A 130 -1.04 14.32 22.44
N SER A 131 -2.29 14.01 22.07
CA SER A 131 -3.31 15.00 21.73
C SER A 131 -3.77 15.78 22.97
N GLU A 132 -3.96 15.10 24.11
CA GLU A 132 -4.34 15.70 25.40
C GLU A 132 -3.23 16.63 25.94
N GLU A 133 -1.97 16.27 25.70
CA GLU A 133 -0.82 17.13 26.00
C GLU A 133 -0.66 18.30 25.01
N GLY A 134 -1.50 18.40 23.98
CA GLY A 134 -1.49 19.48 22.99
C GLY A 134 -0.37 19.39 21.95
N LEU A 135 0.26 18.22 21.78
CA LEU A 135 1.40 18.04 20.87
C LEU A 135 0.95 17.82 19.41
N LEU A 136 -0.25 17.27 19.20
CA LEU A 136 -0.82 16.99 17.88
C LEU A 136 -2.32 17.27 17.84
N SER A 137 -2.87 17.38 16.63
CA SER A 137 -4.30 17.39 16.36
C SER A 137 -4.73 16.08 15.68
N ILE A 138 -5.87 15.55 16.11
CA ILE A 138 -6.55 14.42 15.46
C ILE A 138 -7.64 14.89 14.47
N GLU A 139 -7.97 16.18 14.46
CA GLU A 139 -9.01 16.76 13.60
C GLU A 139 -8.45 17.26 12.27
N ASP A 140 -7.19 17.70 12.28
CA ASP A 140 -6.50 18.34 11.16
C ASP A 140 -5.25 17.54 10.81
N VAL A 141 -5.32 16.74 9.74
CA VAL A 141 -4.25 15.79 9.42
C VAL A 141 -3.69 15.95 8.00
N TYR A 142 -2.42 15.58 7.88
CA TYR A 142 -1.66 15.56 6.62
C TYR A 142 -1.42 14.12 6.20
N THR A 143 -1.94 13.72 5.04
CA THR A 143 -1.86 12.33 4.58
C THR A 143 -0.87 12.18 3.43
N ASP A 144 -0.05 11.13 3.52
CA ASP A 144 0.83 10.72 2.43
C ASP A 144 1.13 9.22 2.48
N GLY A 145 1.52 8.72 1.30
CA GLY A 145 1.86 7.34 1.07
C GLY A 145 3.35 7.12 0.88
N THR A 146 3.83 6.01 1.41
CA THR A 146 5.16 5.52 1.11
C THR A 146 5.15 4.02 0.89
N LYS A 147 5.99 3.58 -0.03
CA LYS A 147 6.18 2.15 -0.27
C LYS A 147 7.42 1.64 0.46
N ILE A 148 7.32 0.45 1.06
CA ILE A 148 8.38 -0.22 1.81
C ILE A 148 8.51 -1.66 1.32
N GLU A 149 9.75 -2.13 1.18
CA GLU A 149 10.05 -3.49 0.70
C GLU A 149 9.55 -4.53 1.70
N ALA A 150 8.87 -5.58 1.21
CA ALA A 150 8.41 -6.69 2.05
C ALA A 150 9.57 -7.64 2.39
N ASN A 151 9.41 -8.47 3.42
CA ASN A 151 10.34 -9.58 3.65
C ASN A 151 10.08 -10.75 2.68
N ALA A 152 10.26 -10.52 1.39
CA ALA A 152 9.91 -11.47 0.34
C ALA A 152 11.07 -11.72 -0.63
N ASN A 153 11.07 -12.89 -1.27
CA ASN A 153 12.00 -13.20 -2.34
C ASN A 153 11.61 -12.42 -3.61
N LYS A 154 12.60 -11.73 -4.19
CA LYS A 154 12.44 -10.83 -5.34
C LYS A 154 12.15 -11.57 -6.65
N TYR A 155 12.48 -12.86 -6.73
CA TYR A 155 12.42 -13.65 -7.97
C TYR A 155 11.23 -14.60 -8.07
N THR A 156 10.42 -14.71 -7.01
CA THR A 156 9.32 -15.68 -6.95
C THR A 156 7.96 -14.98 -6.85
N PHE A 157 7.28 -14.85 -7.99
CA PHE A 157 6.03 -14.10 -8.08
C PHE A 157 4.99 -14.77 -8.98
N VAL A 158 3.77 -14.29 -8.85
CA VAL A 158 2.61 -14.70 -9.67
C VAL A 158 1.92 -13.43 -10.18
N TRP A 159 1.62 -13.39 -11.49
CA TRP A 159 0.94 -12.27 -12.14
C TRP A 159 -0.43 -12.72 -12.66
N LYS A 160 -1.46 -11.90 -12.40
CA LYS A 160 -2.82 -12.14 -12.91
C LYS A 160 -2.85 -12.32 -14.42
N LYS A 161 -2.14 -11.44 -15.16
CA LYS A 161 -2.04 -11.51 -16.62
C LYS A 161 -1.33 -12.77 -17.13
N ALA A 162 -0.36 -13.29 -16.39
CA ALA A 162 0.34 -14.52 -16.77
C ALA A 162 -0.59 -15.74 -16.64
N ILE A 163 -1.40 -15.79 -15.58
CA ILE A 163 -2.42 -16.84 -15.40
C ILE A 163 -3.44 -16.77 -16.55
N GLN A 164 -3.99 -15.58 -16.83
CA GLN A 164 -4.93 -15.38 -17.93
C GLN A 164 -4.36 -15.83 -19.28
N THR A 165 -3.14 -15.39 -19.62
CA THR A 165 -2.47 -15.78 -20.87
C THR A 165 -2.24 -17.30 -20.94
N ASN A 166 -1.90 -17.94 -19.81
CA ASN A 166 -1.69 -19.38 -19.79
C ASN A 166 -3.00 -20.16 -19.89
N LYS A 167 -4.09 -19.69 -19.27
CA LYS A 167 -5.44 -20.26 -19.44
C LYS A 167 -5.91 -20.13 -20.90
N GLU A 168 -5.70 -18.98 -21.54
CA GLU A 168 -6.01 -18.78 -22.96
C GLU A 168 -5.20 -19.72 -23.88
N LYS A 169 -3.91 -19.91 -23.61
CA LYS A 169 -3.07 -20.89 -24.33
C LYS A 169 -3.56 -22.33 -24.13
N MET A 170 -3.99 -22.68 -22.92
CA MET A 170 -4.60 -23.98 -22.64
C MET A 170 -5.91 -24.15 -23.42
N LYS A 171 -6.75 -23.11 -23.48
CA LYS A 171 -7.99 -23.08 -24.29
C LYS A 171 -7.71 -23.38 -25.75
N ALA A 172 -6.76 -22.64 -26.33
CA ALA A 172 -6.39 -22.77 -27.73
C ALA A 172 -5.82 -24.16 -28.03
N ALA A 173 -5.00 -24.70 -27.12
CA ALA A 173 -4.44 -26.04 -27.27
C ALA A 173 -5.52 -27.14 -27.18
N LEU A 174 -6.47 -27.04 -26.25
CA LEU A 174 -7.58 -27.99 -26.16
C LEU A 174 -8.49 -27.92 -27.38
N LYS A 175 -8.77 -26.70 -27.88
CA LYS A 175 -9.55 -26.50 -29.10
C LYS A 175 -8.87 -27.11 -30.33
N ASP A 176 -7.55 -26.91 -30.49
CA ASP A 176 -6.77 -27.51 -31.59
C ASP A 176 -6.76 -29.04 -31.53
N ILE A 177 -6.64 -29.64 -30.34
CA ILE A 177 -6.74 -31.10 -30.17
C ILE A 177 -8.17 -31.59 -30.49
N TRP A 178 -9.18 -30.81 -30.12
CA TRP A 178 -10.58 -31.13 -30.38
C TRP A 178 -10.95 -31.05 -31.86
N GLU A 179 -10.58 -29.99 -32.57
CA GLU A 179 -10.79 -29.85 -34.01
C GLU A 179 -10.11 -31.00 -34.78
N TYR A 180 -8.92 -31.40 -34.33
CA TYR A 180 -8.25 -32.57 -34.88
C TYR A 180 -9.00 -33.88 -34.59
N ALA A 181 -9.48 -34.07 -33.36
CA ALA A 181 -10.32 -35.22 -33.02
C ALA A 181 -11.59 -35.29 -33.89
N GLN A 182 -12.26 -34.15 -34.12
CA GLN A 182 -13.41 -34.08 -35.02
C GLN A 182 -13.06 -34.43 -36.47
N SER A 183 -11.90 -33.99 -36.97
CA SER A 183 -11.44 -34.31 -38.34
C SER A 183 -11.23 -35.81 -38.55
N ILE A 184 -10.80 -36.53 -37.52
CA ILE A 184 -10.61 -37.99 -37.57
C ILE A 184 -11.93 -38.74 -37.39
N ALA A 185 -12.83 -38.22 -36.54
CA ALA A 185 -14.09 -38.88 -36.22
C ALA A 185 -15.23 -38.60 -37.22
N LYS A 186 -15.09 -37.66 -38.18
CA LYS A 186 -16.01 -37.54 -39.34
C LYS A 186 -16.13 -38.81 -40.20
N ALA A 187 -15.32 -39.84 -39.98
CA ALA A 187 -15.36 -41.11 -40.70
C ALA A 187 -16.24 -42.20 -40.03
N GLU A 188 -16.61 -42.07 -38.76
CA GLU A 188 -17.41 -43.06 -38.01
C GLU A 188 -18.27 -42.33 -36.95
N ASP A 189 -19.60 -42.51 -36.99
CA ASP A 189 -20.65 -41.67 -36.36
C ASP A 189 -20.50 -41.17 -34.90
N ASN A 190 -21.22 -40.06 -34.65
CA ASN A 190 -21.57 -39.37 -33.40
C ASN A 190 -20.43 -38.87 -32.49
N LEU A 191 -19.92 -37.67 -32.82
CA LEU A 191 -19.12 -36.87 -31.90
C LEU A 191 -20.00 -36.11 -30.90
N PRO A 192 -19.62 -36.05 -29.62
CA PRO A 192 -20.25 -35.15 -28.65
C PRO A 192 -20.07 -33.68 -29.06
N GLU A 193 -21.02 -32.85 -28.65
CA GLU A 193 -21.00 -31.39 -28.91
C GLU A 193 -19.65 -30.77 -28.49
N PRO A 194 -19.18 -29.75 -29.23
CA PRO A 194 -17.96 -29.05 -28.87
C PRO A 194 -18.07 -28.54 -27.42
N PRO A 195 -17.07 -28.83 -26.56
CA PRO A 195 -17.15 -28.42 -25.17
C PRO A 195 -17.26 -26.89 -25.10
N ASP A 196 -18.21 -26.41 -24.31
CA ASP A 196 -18.33 -24.99 -24.02
C ASP A 196 -17.17 -24.54 -23.13
N LEU A 197 -16.07 -24.18 -23.79
CA LEU A 197 -14.85 -23.65 -23.19
C LEU A 197 -14.95 -22.15 -22.90
N THR A 198 -16.14 -21.54 -22.87
CA THR A 198 -16.31 -20.12 -22.47
C THR A 198 -15.65 -19.85 -21.11
N THR A 199 -15.80 -20.74 -20.14
CA THR A 199 -15.06 -20.77 -18.87
C THR A 199 -14.15 -22.00 -18.79
N ILE A 200 -12.89 -21.81 -18.36
CA ILE A 200 -11.95 -22.92 -18.11
C ILE A 200 -11.93 -23.19 -16.62
N ASP A 201 -12.67 -24.24 -16.25
CA ASP A 201 -12.80 -24.71 -14.88
C ASP A 201 -12.22 -26.13 -14.78
N ARG A 202 -11.80 -26.52 -13.58
CA ARG A 202 -11.17 -27.84 -13.33
C ARG A 202 -11.94 -29.02 -13.91
N GLU A 203 -13.26 -29.05 -13.75
CA GLU A 203 -14.12 -30.14 -14.20
C GLU A 203 -14.20 -30.20 -15.72
N LYS A 204 -14.34 -29.04 -16.37
CA LYS A 204 -14.38 -28.93 -17.83
C LYS A 204 -13.06 -29.33 -18.46
N VAL A 205 -11.92 -28.95 -17.87
CA VAL A 205 -10.59 -29.34 -18.35
C VAL A 205 -10.40 -30.85 -18.22
N GLN A 206 -10.76 -31.41 -17.06
CA GLN A 206 -10.63 -32.85 -16.83
C GLN A 206 -11.53 -33.66 -17.77
N ALA A 207 -12.81 -33.30 -17.88
CA ALA A 207 -13.75 -33.95 -18.78
C ALA A 207 -13.34 -33.84 -20.26
N THR A 208 -12.81 -32.68 -20.69
CA THR A 208 -12.31 -32.50 -22.05
C THR A 208 -11.11 -33.39 -22.31
N VAL A 209 -10.16 -33.45 -21.37
CA VAL A 209 -8.98 -34.33 -21.47
C VAL A 209 -9.39 -35.80 -21.51
N ASP A 210 -10.32 -36.23 -20.66
CA ASP A 210 -10.76 -37.62 -20.58
C ASP A 210 -11.53 -38.04 -21.85
N ASN A 211 -12.36 -37.15 -22.38
CA ASN A 211 -13.06 -37.40 -23.64
C ASN A 211 -12.08 -37.43 -24.83
N LEU A 212 -11.09 -36.53 -24.87
CA LEU A 212 -10.04 -36.55 -25.88
C LEU A 212 -9.18 -37.82 -25.80
N ASN A 213 -8.85 -38.28 -24.60
CA ASN A 213 -8.17 -39.57 -24.40
C ASN A 213 -9.03 -40.70 -24.96
N ARG A 214 -10.32 -40.78 -24.61
CA ARG A 214 -11.25 -41.81 -25.12
C ARG A 214 -11.34 -41.84 -26.65
N VAL A 215 -11.32 -40.69 -27.30
CA VAL A 215 -11.47 -40.60 -28.78
C VAL A 215 -10.15 -40.88 -29.52
N LEU A 216 -9.00 -40.58 -28.91
CA LEU A 216 -7.70 -40.55 -29.60
C LEU A 216 -6.69 -41.61 -29.12
N SER A 217 -6.90 -42.28 -27.97
CA SER A 217 -5.92 -43.20 -27.37
C SER A 217 -5.61 -44.41 -28.26
N ASP A 218 -6.62 -44.96 -28.94
CA ASP A 218 -6.51 -46.27 -29.58
C ASP A 218 -6.53 -46.22 -31.12
N LYS A 219 -6.59 -45.03 -31.73
CA LYS A 219 -6.60 -44.89 -33.20
C LYS A 219 -5.17 -44.78 -33.77
N PRO A 220 -4.75 -45.68 -34.69
CA PRO A 220 -3.42 -45.63 -35.33
C PRO A 220 -3.23 -44.45 -36.29
N SER A 221 -4.31 -43.78 -36.71
CA SER A 221 -4.32 -42.63 -37.63
C SER A 221 -3.90 -41.28 -37.01
N VAL A 222 -3.60 -41.24 -35.70
CA VAL A 222 -3.27 -40.00 -34.98
C VAL A 222 -1.79 -39.63 -35.15
N SER A 223 -1.51 -38.41 -35.62
CA SER A 223 -0.16 -37.90 -35.82
C SER A 223 0.69 -37.90 -34.52
N LYS A 224 2.01 -38.18 -34.65
CA LYS A 224 2.97 -38.19 -33.53
C LYS A 224 2.98 -36.87 -32.74
N LYS A 225 2.80 -35.74 -33.44
CA LYS A 225 2.72 -34.38 -32.87
C LYS A 225 1.48 -34.22 -32.00
N MET A 226 0.31 -34.69 -32.44
CA MET A 226 -0.93 -34.55 -31.68
C MET A 226 -0.98 -35.48 -30.47
N ARG A 227 -0.45 -36.73 -30.59
CA ARG A 227 -0.27 -37.62 -29.44
C ARG A 227 0.61 -37.01 -28.35
N ALA A 228 1.67 -36.28 -28.73
CA ALA A 228 2.53 -35.59 -27.77
C ALA A 228 1.82 -34.43 -27.07
N LYS A 229 1.04 -33.63 -27.81
CA LYS A 229 0.20 -32.56 -27.25
C LYS A 229 -0.86 -33.12 -26.28
N LEU A 230 -1.54 -34.19 -26.65
CA LEU A 230 -2.55 -34.86 -25.81
C LEU A 230 -1.91 -35.38 -24.52
N ARG A 231 -0.79 -36.12 -24.59
CA ARG A 231 -0.07 -36.57 -23.39
C ARG A 231 0.34 -35.43 -22.47
N TYR A 232 0.80 -34.31 -23.03
CA TYR A 232 1.16 -33.13 -22.25
C TYR A 232 -0.07 -32.53 -21.56
N ALA A 233 -1.19 -32.40 -22.27
CA ALA A 233 -2.46 -31.92 -21.73
C ALA A 233 -2.95 -32.83 -20.60
N THR A 234 -3.00 -34.15 -20.83
CA THR A 234 -3.43 -35.14 -19.84
C THR A 234 -2.59 -35.11 -18.57
N LYS A 235 -1.27 -34.96 -18.70
CA LYS A 235 -0.38 -34.95 -17.54
C LYS A 235 -0.38 -33.62 -16.77
N ASN A 236 -0.42 -32.48 -17.47
CA ASN A 236 -0.10 -31.19 -16.86
C ASN A 236 -1.32 -30.28 -16.66
N TYR A 237 -2.33 -30.32 -17.52
CA TYR A 237 -3.45 -29.36 -17.47
C TYR A 237 -4.32 -29.51 -16.22
N PRO A 238 -4.65 -30.73 -15.74
CA PRO A 238 -5.41 -30.89 -14.50
C PRO A 238 -4.70 -30.31 -13.27
N ALA A 239 -3.42 -30.57 -13.09
CA ALA A 239 -2.66 -30.01 -11.96
C ALA A 239 -2.46 -28.49 -12.09
N LYS A 240 -2.24 -28.00 -13.31
CA LYS A 240 -2.06 -26.56 -13.59
C LYS A 240 -3.31 -25.74 -13.35
N ILE A 241 -4.49 -26.25 -13.70
CA ILE A 241 -5.72 -25.48 -13.53
C ILE A 241 -6.08 -25.32 -12.06
N VAL A 242 -5.90 -26.38 -11.24
CA VAL A 242 -6.05 -26.31 -9.78
C VAL A 242 -5.09 -25.27 -9.19
N GLN A 243 -3.81 -25.31 -9.61
CA GLN A 243 -2.84 -24.31 -9.20
C GLN A 243 -3.26 -22.88 -9.59
N TYR A 244 -3.83 -22.68 -10.79
CA TYR A 244 -4.27 -21.36 -11.22
C TYR A 244 -5.51 -20.86 -10.46
N GLU A 245 -6.45 -21.75 -10.14
CA GLU A 245 -7.62 -21.43 -9.31
C GLU A 245 -7.17 -21.00 -7.90
N GLU A 246 -6.27 -21.73 -7.25
CA GLU A 246 -5.68 -21.35 -5.95
C GLU A 246 -4.92 -20.00 -6.02
N GLN A 247 -4.19 -19.77 -7.11
CA GLN A 247 -3.47 -18.51 -7.33
C GLN A 247 -4.42 -17.33 -7.56
N GLU A 248 -5.55 -17.54 -8.23
CA GLU A 248 -6.59 -16.52 -8.44
C GLU A 248 -7.30 -16.17 -7.13
N VAL A 249 -7.60 -17.18 -6.28
CA VAL A 249 -8.12 -16.96 -4.92
C VAL A 249 -7.14 -16.12 -4.11
N THR A 250 -5.86 -16.46 -4.15
CA THR A 250 -4.82 -15.68 -3.44
C THR A 250 -4.67 -14.27 -4.00
N LEU A 251 -4.73 -14.09 -5.33
CA LEU A 251 -4.64 -12.76 -5.98
C LEU A 251 -5.80 -11.86 -5.57
N GLY A 252 -7.04 -12.38 -5.57
CA GLY A 252 -8.25 -11.58 -5.48
C GLY A 252 -8.26 -10.47 -6.54
N ASP A 253 -8.42 -9.22 -6.09
CA ASP A 253 -8.43 -8.04 -6.96
C ASP A 253 -7.02 -7.56 -7.37
N ARG A 254 -5.96 -8.11 -6.78
CA ARG A 254 -4.59 -7.65 -6.99
C ARG A 254 -4.04 -8.11 -8.33
N ASN A 255 -3.10 -7.33 -8.87
CA ASN A 255 -2.43 -7.67 -10.13
C ASN A 255 -1.29 -8.70 -9.95
N SER A 256 -0.70 -8.77 -8.76
CA SER A 256 0.40 -9.67 -8.45
C SER A 256 0.56 -9.91 -6.95
N TYR A 257 1.23 -11.01 -6.61
CA TYR A 257 1.68 -11.30 -5.25
C TYR A 257 3.03 -12.05 -5.23
N SER A 258 3.71 -12.04 -4.08
CA SER A 258 4.94 -12.82 -3.87
C SER A 258 4.66 -14.22 -3.32
N LYS A 259 5.38 -15.24 -3.81
CA LYS A 259 5.21 -16.61 -3.30
C LYS A 259 5.64 -16.80 -1.85
N THR A 260 6.56 -15.98 -1.35
CA THR A 260 7.07 -16.09 0.03
C THR A 260 6.33 -15.22 1.03
N ASP A 261 5.66 -14.18 0.55
CA ASP A 261 4.79 -13.31 1.34
C ASP A 261 3.52 -13.02 0.50
N PRO A 262 2.49 -13.88 0.58
CA PRO A 262 1.32 -13.81 -0.29
C PRO A 262 0.53 -12.49 -0.20
N ASP A 263 0.71 -11.73 0.87
CA ASP A 263 0.06 -10.43 1.07
C ASP A 263 0.81 -9.27 0.40
N ALA A 264 2.10 -9.45 0.08
CA ALA A 264 2.92 -8.43 -0.56
C ALA A 264 2.65 -8.38 -2.08
N THR A 265 2.51 -7.17 -2.61
CA THR A 265 2.29 -6.90 -4.04
C THR A 265 3.51 -6.26 -4.66
N PHE A 266 3.77 -6.51 -5.95
CA PHE A 266 4.88 -5.84 -6.62
C PHE A 266 4.56 -4.38 -6.89
N MET A 267 5.44 -3.51 -6.39
CA MET A 267 5.34 -2.07 -6.53
C MET A 267 6.63 -1.51 -7.09
N ARG A 268 6.52 -0.42 -7.84
CA ARG A 268 7.70 0.30 -8.33
C ARG A 268 8.26 1.18 -7.20
N MET A 269 9.44 0.83 -6.71
CA MET A 269 10.16 1.49 -5.63
C MET A 269 11.23 2.41 -6.21
N LYS A 270 11.26 3.68 -5.80
CA LYS A 270 12.26 4.67 -6.22
C LYS A 270 13.41 4.71 -5.20
N GLU A 271 14.28 3.71 -5.23
CA GLU A 271 15.37 3.56 -4.24
C GLU A 271 16.77 3.84 -4.80
N ASP A 272 16.95 3.80 -6.12
CA ASP A 272 18.23 4.07 -6.77
C ASP A 272 18.60 5.57 -6.66
N HIS A 273 19.89 5.89 -6.55
CA HIS A 273 20.44 7.25 -6.64
C HIS A 273 20.04 7.94 -7.96
N MET A 274 19.89 7.15 -9.03
CA MET A 274 19.37 7.60 -10.33
C MET A 274 17.83 7.69 -10.39
N LYS A 275 17.11 7.34 -9.31
CA LYS A 275 15.63 7.22 -9.22
C LYS A 275 15.01 6.27 -10.25
N ASN A 276 15.81 5.38 -10.85
CA ASN A 276 15.31 4.32 -11.72
C ASN A 276 14.50 3.33 -10.88
N GLY A 277 13.18 3.46 -10.91
CA GLY A 277 12.33 2.69 -10.02
C GLY A 277 12.40 1.19 -10.35
N GLN A 278 12.81 0.37 -9.38
CA GLN A 278 12.83 -1.09 -9.49
C GLN A 278 11.49 -1.67 -9.02
N LEU A 279 11.03 -2.71 -9.69
CA LEU A 279 9.85 -3.45 -9.26
C LEU A 279 10.23 -4.42 -8.15
N LYS A 280 9.65 -4.27 -6.95
CA LYS A 280 9.92 -5.11 -5.79
C LYS A 280 8.64 -5.46 -5.05
N PRO A 281 8.56 -6.62 -4.37
CA PRO A 281 7.44 -6.91 -3.48
C PRO A 281 7.46 -5.94 -2.30
N GLY A 282 6.32 -5.37 -1.98
CA GLY A 282 6.21 -4.39 -0.91
C GLY A 282 4.79 -4.10 -0.51
N TYR A 283 4.69 -3.22 0.48
CA TYR A 283 3.44 -2.70 0.99
C TYR A 283 3.39 -1.19 0.78
N ASN A 284 2.20 -0.68 0.48
CA ASN A 284 1.94 0.73 0.42
C ASN A 284 1.39 1.19 1.77
N ILE A 285 2.20 1.96 2.47
CA ILE A 285 1.91 2.44 3.81
C ILE A 285 1.39 3.86 3.72
N GLN A 286 0.19 4.07 4.26
CA GLN A 286 -0.40 5.40 4.39
C GLN A 286 -0.28 5.85 5.82
N ILE A 287 0.17 7.08 6.03
CA ILE A 287 0.15 7.73 7.33
C ILE A 287 -0.62 9.04 7.24
N SER A 288 -1.30 9.39 8.32
CA SER A 288 -1.75 10.74 8.60
C SER A 288 -0.92 11.30 9.74
N THR A 289 -0.45 12.52 9.60
CA THR A 289 0.40 13.18 10.58
C THR A 289 -0.14 14.55 11.00
N SER A 290 0.27 14.99 12.18
CA SER A 290 0.11 16.35 12.70
C SER A 290 1.33 16.70 13.54
N ASN A 291 1.96 17.85 13.27
CA ASN A 291 3.19 18.30 13.94
C ASN A 291 4.32 17.24 13.91
N GLN A 292 4.42 16.47 12.82
CA GLN A 292 5.36 15.35 12.65
C GLN A 292 5.11 14.14 13.57
N TYR A 293 3.99 14.10 14.28
CA TYR A 293 3.49 12.90 14.94
C TYR A 293 2.59 12.12 14.00
N ILE A 294 2.71 10.80 14.00
CA ILE A 294 1.81 9.90 13.27
C ILE A 294 0.52 9.76 14.09
N VAL A 295 -0.59 10.18 13.48
CA VAL A 295 -1.94 10.13 14.05
C VAL A 295 -2.66 8.85 13.66
N ASN A 296 -2.51 8.43 12.40
CA ASN A 296 -3.10 7.20 11.90
C ASN A 296 -2.18 6.53 10.88
N TYR A 297 -2.29 5.21 10.74
CA TYR A 297 -1.58 4.44 9.74
C TYR A 297 -2.41 3.27 9.22
N THR A 298 -2.24 2.96 7.93
CA THR A 298 -2.84 1.78 7.29
C THR A 298 -1.92 1.16 6.25
N ILE A 299 -2.08 -0.13 6.01
CA ILE A 299 -1.26 -0.91 5.08
C ILE A 299 -2.12 -1.43 3.95
N HIS A 300 -1.72 -1.11 2.72
CA HIS A 300 -2.46 -1.44 1.50
C HIS A 300 -1.61 -2.27 0.54
N PRO A 301 -2.19 -3.28 -0.11
CA PRO A 301 -1.53 -4.01 -1.18
C PRO A 301 -1.53 -3.22 -2.50
N ASN A 302 -2.28 -2.12 -2.59
CA ASN A 302 -2.45 -1.33 -3.79
C ASN A 302 -1.19 -0.48 -4.09
N PRO A 303 -0.61 -0.56 -5.31
CA PRO A 303 0.57 0.22 -5.67
C PRO A 303 0.34 1.74 -5.81
N THR A 304 -0.91 2.19 -5.87
CA THR A 304 -1.32 3.59 -6.07
C THR A 304 -2.08 4.09 -4.85
N ASP A 305 -1.90 5.35 -4.50
CA ASP A 305 -2.48 5.95 -3.28
C ASP A 305 -3.96 6.33 -3.45
N THR A 306 -4.44 6.46 -4.69
CA THR A 306 -5.81 6.90 -4.98
C THR A 306 -6.87 6.05 -4.29
N THR A 307 -6.70 4.73 -4.25
CA THR A 307 -7.70 3.79 -3.72
C THR A 307 -7.51 3.49 -2.23
N THR A 308 -6.53 4.09 -1.56
CA THR A 308 -6.18 3.77 -0.17
C THR A 308 -6.90 4.68 0.83
N LEU A 309 -7.34 5.86 0.39
CA LEU A 309 -7.99 6.86 1.22
C LEU A 309 -9.25 6.35 1.93
N PRO A 310 -10.19 5.62 1.28
CA PRO A 310 -11.41 5.20 1.95
C PRO A 310 -11.14 4.31 3.16
N GLY A 311 -10.26 3.31 3.00
CA GLY A 311 -9.83 2.46 4.10
C GLY A 311 -9.01 3.19 5.17
N HIS A 312 -8.27 4.23 4.77
CA HIS A 312 -7.51 5.06 5.72
C HIS A 312 -8.42 5.94 6.59
N LEU A 313 -9.43 6.55 5.99
CA LEU A 313 -10.44 7.36 6.69
C LEU A 313 -11.30 6.50 7.62
N ALA A 314 -11.80 5.37 7.11
CA ALA A 314 -12.58 4.44 7.93
C ALA A 314 -11.80 3.95 9.16
N GLN A 315 -10.49 3.74 9.01
CA GLN A 315 -9.63 3.40 10.15
C GLN A 315 -9.49 4.56 11.15
N HIS A 316 -9.36 5.80 10.67
CA HIS A 316 -9.29 6.98 11.55
C HIS A 316 -10.59 7.14 12.35
N GLU A 317 -11.73 6.97 11.69
CA GLU A 317 -13.05 7.03 12.30
C GLU A 317 -13.27 5.90 13.30
N ALA A 318 -12.79 4.68 13.00
CA ALA A 318 -12.83 3.58 13.95
C ALA A 318 -12.01 3.87 15.22
N SER A 319 -10.90 4.60 15.09
CA SER A 319 -9.99 4.94 16.19
C SER A 319 -10.47 6.13 17.04
N PHE A 320 -11.03 7.17 16.42
CA PHE A 320 -11.30 8.46 17.08
C PHE A 320 -12.72 9.00 16.86
N GLY A 321 -13.58 8.27 16.14
CA GLY A 321 -14.90 8.73 15.73
C GLY A 321 -14.87 9.75 14.58
N GLU A 322 -16.02 10.37 14.30
CA GLU A 322 -16.20 11.38 13.25
C GLU A 322 -15.67 12.77 13.67
N ILE A 323 -14.43 12.81 14.17
CA ILE A 323 -13.80 14.04 14.67
C ILE A 323 -12.96 14.74 13.60
N LEU A 324 -12.67 14.07 12.48
CA LEU A 324 -11.81 14.58 11.43
C LEU A 324 -12.48 15.76 10.69
N LYS A 325 -11.88 16.94 10.75
CA LYS A 325 -12.39 18.16 10.12
C LYS A 325 -11.72 18.46 8.79
N THR A 326 -10.40 18.31 8.70
CA THR A 326 -9.68 18.59 7.45
C THR A 326 -8.61 17.55 7.15
N ILE A 327 -8.44 17.30 5.85
CA ILE A 327 -7.39 16.42 5.33
C ILE A 327 -6.62 17.14 4.23
N THR A 328 -5.31 17.06 4.29
CA THR A 328 -4.42 17.62 3.26
C THR A 328 -3.58 16.51 2.65
N ALA A 329 -3.71 16.29 1.34
CA ALA A 329 -3.04 15.20 0.64
C ALA A 329 -2.50 15.61 -0.74
N ASP A 330 -1.59 14.81 -1.29
CA ASP A 330 -1.00 15.08 -2.59
C ASP A 330 -1.95 14.75 -3.77
N ALA A 331 -1.42 14.95 -4.97
CA ALA A 331 -2.14 14.70 -6.21
C ALA A 331 -2.47 13.22 -6.46
N GLY A 332 -1.83 12.28 -5.76
CA GLY A 332 -2.11 10.86 -5.82
C GLY A 332 -3.49 10.50 -5.29
N TYR A 333 -4.04 11.33 -4.41
CA TYR A 333 -5.37 11.14 -3.81
C TYR A 333 -6.49 11.85 -4.56
N GLY A 334 -6.18 12.74 -5.50
CA GLY A 334 -7.17 13.51 -6.25
C GLY A 334 -7.95 12.67 -7.25
N SER A 335 -9.09 12.11 -6.84
CA SER A 335 -10.04 11.39 -7.68
C SER A 335 -11.48 11.79 -7.35
N GLN A 336 -12.39 11.63 -8.31
CA GLN A 336 -13.82 11.91 -8.09
C GLN A 336 -14.38 11.13 -6.91
N GLU A 337 -14.02 9.84 -6.80
CA GLU A 337 -14.45 8.96 -5.72
C GLU A 337 -14.02 9.50 -4.35
N ASN A 338 -12.76 9.95 -4.23
CA ASN A 338 -12.25 10.51 -2.98
C ASN A 338 -12.87 11.86 -2.65
N TYR A 339 -13.07 12.73 -3.65
CA TYR A 339 -13.74 14.01 -3.43
C TYR A 339 -15.19 13.82 -2.99
N ALA A 340 -15.92 12.88 -3.63
CA ALA A 340 -17.29 12.54 -3.24
C ALA A 340 -17.35 11.95 -1.82
N LEU A 341 -16.38 11.10 -1.46
CA LEU A 341 -16.28 10.53 -0.11
C LEU A 341 -16.05 11.61 0.96
N LEU A 342 -15.13 12.54 0.70
CA LEU A 342 -14.80 13.63 1.64
C LEU A 342 -15.97 14.62 1.78
N GLU A 343 -16.62 14.96 0.67
CA GLU A 343 -17.81 15.82 0.67
C GLU A 343 -18.97 15.15 1.43
N GLY A 344 -19.22 13.86 1.18
CA GLY A 344 -20.27 13.11 1.89
C GLY A 344 -20.05 12.99 3.40
N LYS A 345 -18.81 13.14 3.87
CA LYS A 345 -18.42 13.15 5.29
C LYS A 345 -18.23 14.56 5.86
N ASN A 346 -18.49 15.61 5.08
CA ASN A 346 -18.26 17.01 5.46
C ASN A 346 -16.81 17.33 5.89
N ILE A 347 -15.83 16.64 5.30
CA ILE A 347 -14.40 16.84 5.59
C ILE A 347 -13.82 17.87 4.61
N GLY A 348 -13.13 18.89 5.14
CA GLY A 348 -12.41 19.89 4.36
C GLY A 348 -11.27 19.27 3.54
N ALA A 349 -11.49 19.13 2.24
CA ALA A 349 -10.59 18.43 1.31
C ALA A 349 -9.52 19.34 0.69
N TYR A 350 -8.36 19.47 1.34
CA TYR A 350 -7.17 20.13 0.78
C TYR A 350 -6.33 19.12 -0.03
N VAL A 351 -6.95 18.48 -1.01
CA VAL A 351 -6.34 17.41 -1.81
C VAL A 351 -6.06 17.92 -3.22
N LYS A 352 -4.78 17.90 -3.61
CA LYS A 352 -4.39 18.29 -4.99
C LYS A 352 -5.01 17.34 -6.00
N TYR A 353 -5.35 17.85 -7.18
CA TYR A 353 -5.63 17.02 -8.36
C TYR A 353 -4.40 16.95 -9.28
N GLY A 354 -4.34 15.95 -10.15
CA GLY A 354 -3.15 15.61 -10.96
C GLY A 354 -2.53 16.74 -11.81
N MET A 355 -3.32 17.74 -12.21
CA MET A 355 -2.85 18.86 -13.04
C MET A 355 -2.61 20.16 -12.25
N PHE A 356 -2.97 20.22 -10.97
CA PHE A 356 -2.93 21.43 -10.16
C PHE A 356 -1.58 22.16 -10.19
N ASP A 357 -0.46 21.45 -9.96
CA ASP A 357 0.88 22.06 -9.97
C ASP A 357 1.37 22.40 -11.40
N LYS A 358 0.83 21.75 -12.44
CA LYS A 358 1.22 21.99 -13.84
C LYS A 358 0.53 23.21 -14.41
N GLU A 359 -0.76 23.37 -14.13
CA GLU A 359 -1.57 24.51 -14.54
C GLU A 359 -1.02 25.84 -14.03
N GLN A 360 -0.37 25.84 -12.85
CA GLN A 360 0.28 27.02 -12.28
C GLN A 360 1.59 27.43 -12.97
N LYS A 361 2.20 26.58 -13.82
CA LYS A 361 3.46 26.92 -14.50
C LYS A 361 3.20 27.68 -15.78
N LYS A 362 3.81 28.87 -15.93
CA LYS A 362 3.73 29.69 -17.17
C LYS A 362 4.04 28.90 -18.45
N SER A 363 4.99 27.96 -18.40
CA SER A 363 5.37 27.11 -19.54
C SER A 363 4.28 26.13 -20.01
N TYR A 364 3.29 25.80 -19.17
CA TYR A 364 2.24 24.83 -19.49
C TYR A 364 1.29 25.38 -20.56
N SER A 365 0.99 26.68 -20.48
CA SER A 365 0.11 27.36 -21.44
C SER A 365 0.60 27.23 -22.89
N GLY A 366 1.91 27.13 -23.15
CA GLY A 366 2.44 26.99 -24.51
C GLY A 366 2.51 25.57 -25.09
N LYS A 367 2.60 24.52 -24.26
CA LYS A 367 3.02 23.17 -24.74
C LYS A 367 1.92 22.31 -25.36
N LYS A 368 0.65 22.58 -25.07
CA LYS A 368 -0.50 21.83 -25.59
C LYS A 368 -1.61 22.79 -26.01
N PRO A 369 -1.56 23.38 -27.21
CA PRO A 369 -2.55 24.38 -27.63
C PRO A 369 -3.96 23.78 -27.79
N PHE A 370 -4.06 22.50 -28.12
CA PHE A 370 -5.32 21.82 -28.41
C PHE A 370 -5.87 20.98 -27.26
N SER A 371 -5.43 21.19 -26.03
CA SER A 371 -5.92 20.45 -24.87
C SER A 371 -7.37 20.82 -24.52
N VAL A 372 -8.07 19.92 -23.83
CA VAL A 372 -9.51 20.04 -23.58
C VAL A 372 -9.83 21.24 -22.68
N ASP A 373 -8.96 21.52 -21.70
CA ASP A 373 -9.00 22.66 -20.77
C ASP A 373 -8.96 24.03 -21.47
N LYS A 374 -8.59 24.08 -22.74
CA LYS A 374 -8.52 25.33 -23.53
C LYS A 374 -9.68 25.52 -24.50
N LEU A 375 -10.53 24.50 -24.65
CA LEU A 375 -11.68 24.59 -25.53
C LEU A 375 -12.74 25.45 -24.84
N HIS A 376 -13.31 26.38 -25.60
CA HIS A 376 -14.42 27.18 -25.10
C HIS A 376 -15.69 26.34 -25.02
N TYR A 377 -16.31 26.30 -23.85
CA TYR A 377 -17.63 25.71 -23.65
C TYR A 377 -18.70 26.79 -23.80
N ASN A 378 -19.71 26.52 -24.63
CA ASN A 378 -20.90 27.35 -24.78
C ASN A 378 -22.06 26.76 -23.96
N PRO A 379 -22.45 27.38 -22.82
CA PRO A 379 -23.50 26.85 -21.95
C PRO A 379 -24.89 26.85 -22.59
N ALA A 380 -25.19 27.78 -23.51
CA ALA A 380 -26.52 27.93 -24.10
C ALA A 380 -26.87 26.81 -25.09
N LYS A 381 -25.85 26.25 -25.76
CA LYS A 381 -26.00 25.20 -26.77
C LYS A 381 -25.52 23.82 -26.31
N ASP A 382 -25.01 23.71 -25.09
CA ASP A 382 -24.28 22.54 -24.58
C ASP A 382 -23.27 21.99 -25.62
N CYS A 383 -22.35 22.84 -26.06
CA CYS A 383 -21.35 22.46 -27.05
C CYS A 383 -19.97 23.05 -26.75
N TYR A 384 -18.93 22.33 -27.16
CA TYR A 384 -17.55 22.83 -27.11
C TYR A 384 -17.14 23.35 -28.48
N ILE A 385 -16.31 24.39 -28.53
CA ILE A 385 -15.76 24.90 -29.78
C ILE A 385 -14.38 24.29 -30.00
N CYS A 386 -14.20 23.60 -31.14
CA CYS A 386 -12.92 23.02 -31.50
C CYS A 386 -11.90 24.11 -31.88
N PRO A 387 -10.59 23.80 -31.93
CA PRO A 387 -9.57 24.80 -32.29
C PRO A 387 -9.73 25.43 -33.68
N MET A 388 -10.45 24.77 -34.59
CA MET A 388 -10.79 25.28 -35.93
C MET A 388 -12.10 26.11 -35.93
N GLY A 389 -12.75 26.29 -34.78
CA GLY A 389 -14.00 27.04 -34.63
C GLY A 389 -15.28 26.24 -34.87
N GLN A 390 -15.20 24.93 -35.12
CA GLN A 390 -16.40 24.09 -35.32
C GLN A 390 -17.05 23.72 -33.97
N GLU A 391 -18.38 23.68 -33.95
CA GLU A 391 -19.15 23.17 -32.81
C GLU A 391 -18.95 21.65 -32.63
N MET A 392 -18.68 21.25 -31.39
CA MET A 392 -18.63 19.87 -30.92
C MET A 392 -19.88 19.59 -30.09
N ASN A 393 -20.82 18.85 -30.67
CA ASN A 393 -22.12 18.58 -30.05
C ASN A 393 -22.05 17.40 -29.09
N CYS A 394 -22.87 17.44 -28.04
CA CYS A 394 -23.04 16.32 -27.13
C CYS A 394 -23.68 15.12 -27.85
N ILE A 395 -23.00 13.97 -27.84
CA ILE A 395 -23.47 12.72 -28.46
C ILE A 395 -24.29 11.90 -27.46
N GLY A 396 -24.09 12.14 -26.16
CA GLY A 396 -24.79 11.43 -25.10
C GLY A 396 -24.00 11.36 -23.80
N LEU A 397 -24.71 10.86 -22.79
CA LEU A 397 -24.18 10.57 -21.46
C LEU A 397 -23.82 9.09 -21.38
N PHE A 398 -22.59 8.80 -20.96
CA PHE A 398 -22.07 7.45 -20.84
C PHE A 398 -21.69 7.20 -19.39
N THR A 399 -22.11 6.05 -18.85
CA THR A 399 -21.67 5.58 -17.54
C THR A 399 -20.40 4.76 -17.72
N GLN A 400 -19.33 5.14 -17.02
CA GLN A 400 -18.09 4.38 -16.95
C GLN A 400 -17.85 3.93 -15.50
N LYS A 401 -17.45 2.68 -15.30
CA LYS A 401 -17.01 2.18 -14.00
C LYS A 401 -15.50 2.29 -13.87
N THR A 402 -15.03 2.82 -12.75
CA THR A 402 -13.62 2.79 -12.37
C THR A 402 -13.19 1.37 -12.00
N SER A 403 -11.90 1.15 -11.76
CA SER A 403 -11.37 -0.13 -11.25
C SER A 403 -11.93 -0.53 -9.88
N THR A 404 -12.42 0.44 -9.10
CA THR A 404 -13.07 0.25 -7.79
C THR A 404 -14.57 -0.02 -7.91
N GLY A 405 -15.13 0.04 -9.13
CA GLY A 405 -16.57 -0.12 -9.37
C GLY A 405 -17.37 1.17 -9.26
N PHE A 406 -16.72 2.31 -8.94
CA PHE A 406 -17.36 3.61 -8.84
C PHE A 406 -17.89 4.08 -10.20
N GLU A 407 -19.16 4.47 -10.24
CA GLU A 407 -19.84 4.90 -11.46
C GLU A 407 -19.62 6.39 -11.73
N GLN A 408 -19.02 6.69 -12.88
CA GLN A 408 -18.78 8.05 -13.36
C GLN A 408 -19.67 8.33 -14.56
N LYS A 409 -20.34 9.48 -14.54
CA LYS A 409 -21.12 9.99 -15.66
C LYS A 409 -20.21 10.86 -16.53
N ILE A 410 -20.02 10.47 -17.79
CA ILE A 410 -19.14 11.13 -18.74
C ILE A 410 -19.95 11.58 -19.95
N LYS A 411 -19.94 12.87 -20.23
CA LYS A 411 -20.49 13.41 -21.49
C LYS A 411 -19.44 13.33 -22.59
N ARG A 412 -19.86 12.89 -23.78
CA ARG A 412 -19.00 12.86 -24.97
C ARG A 412 -19.44 13.92 -25.96
N TYR A 413 -18.50 14.73 -26.42
CA TYR A 413 -18.73 15.73 -27.45
C TYR A 413 -17.90 15.41 -28.69
N GLN A 414 -18.50 15.52 -29.88
CA GLN A 414 -17.85 15.19 -31.14
C GLN A 414 -17.90 16.36 -32.12
N ALA A 415 -16.76 16.62 -32.76
CA ALA A 415 -16.65 17.59 -33.85
C ALA A 415 -17.38 17.09 -35.10
N LYS A 416 -17.96 18.01 -35.87
CA LYS A 416 -18.78 17.66 -37.06
C LYS A 416 -17.94 17.09 -38.21
N ASN A 417 -16.81 17.73 -38.57
CA ASN A 417 -16.02 17.30 -39.74
C ASN A 417 -14.51 17.55 -39.55
N CYS A 418 -13.77 16.49 -39.23
CA CYS A 418 -12.31 16.54 -39.10
C CYS A 418 -11.56 16.02 -40.35
N THR A 419 -12.22 15.32 -41.28
CA THR A 419 -11.55 14.58 -42.38
C THR A 419 -10.67 15.47 -43.26
N ASN A 420 -11.10 16.70 -43.57
CA ASN A 420 -10.33 17.69 -44.35
C ASN A 420 -9.88 18.89 -43.52
N CYS A 421 -9.77 18.75 -42.19
CA CYS A 421 -9.38 19.86 -41.32
C CYS A 421 -7.86 20.11 -41.41
N PRO A 422 -7.39 21.35 -41.64
CA PRO A 422 -5.96 21.68 -41.67
C PRO A 422 -5.22 21.36 -40.36
N LEU A 423 -5.95 21.31 -39.24
CA LEU A 423 -5.41 20.97 -37.92
C LEU A 423 -5.47 19.47 -37.61
N ASN A 424 -5.96 18.62 -38.54
CA ASN A 424 -6.01 17.17 -38.35
C ASN A 424 -4.58 16.60 -38.17
N GLY A 425 -4.43 15.62 -37.29
CA GLY A 425 -3.13 15.07 -36.87
C GLY A 425 -2.44 15.87 -35.76
N ALA A 426 -2.49 17.21 -35.80
CA ALA A 426 -1.96 18.07 -34.73
C ALA A 426 -2.97 18.25 -33.57
N CYS A 427 -4.24 18.40 -33.90
CA CYS A 427 -5.36 18.65 -32.98
C CYS A 427 -5.75 17.40 -32.17
N HIS A 428 -5.78 16.23 -32.81
CA HIS A 428 -6.07 14.93 -32.17
C HIS A 428 -5.43 13.79 -32.99
N LYS A 429 -5.27 12.61 -32.37
CA LYS A 429 -4.66 11.42 -32.99
C LYS A 429 -5.65 10.30 -33.33
N SER A 430 -6.94 10.46 -33.03
CA SER A 430 -7.96 9.45 -33.29
C SER A 430 -8.33 9.37 -34.78
N GLN A 431 -8.68 8.17 -35.26
CA GLN A 431 -9.27 8.01 -36.59
C GLN A 431 -10.72 8.53 -36.57
N GLY A 432 -11.08 9.35 -37.55
CA GLY A 432 -12.40 10.00 -37.65
C GLY A 432 -12.46 11.36 -36.94
N ASN A 433 -13.65 11.76 -36.49
CA ASN A 433 -13.85 13.05 -35.84
C ASN A 433 -13.28 13.08 -34.41
N ARG A 434 -12.79 14.25 -33.99
CA ARG A 434 -12.33 14.46 -32.61
C ARG A 434 -13.49 14.26 -31.64
N ILE A 435 -13.29 13.39 -30.64
CA ILE A 435 -14.20 13.20 -29.52
C ILE A 435 -13.48 13.63 -28.24
N ILE A 436 -14.16 14.43 -27.41
CA ILE A 436 -13.71 14.77 -26.06
C ILE A 436 -14.66 14.15 -25.03
N GLN A 437 -14.11 13.83 -23.87
CA GLN A 437 -14.83 13.25 -22.75
C GLN A 437 -14.74 14.22 -21.58
N ILE A 438 -15.88 14.66 -21.08
CA ILE A 438 -15.98 15.60 -19.96
C ILE A 438 -16.71 14.92 -18.82
N ASN A 439 -16.11 14.99 -17.64
CA ASN A 439 -16.72 14.56 -16.40
C ASN A 439 -17.04 15.81 -15.58
N GLU A 440 -18.26 16.31 -15.74
CA GLU A 440 -18.71 17.56 -15.14
C GLU A 440 -18.60 17.55 -13.61
N GLN A 441 -18.89 16.41 -12.98
CA GLN A 441 -18.78 16.26 -11.53
C GLN A 441 -17.31 16.39 -11.08
N LEU A 442 -16.39 15.71 -11.76
CA LEU A 442 -14.97 15.81 -11.45
C LEU A 442 -14.42 17.22 -11.71
N GLU A 443 -14.81 17.89 -12.79
CA GLU A 443 -14.40 19.29 -13.01
C GLU A 443 -14.94 20.21 -11.90
N ALA A 444 -16.20 20.05 -11.50
CA ALA A 444 -16.75 20.81 -10.37
C ALA A 444 -15.99 20.56 -9.05
N TYR A 445 -15.56 19.32 -8.78
CA TYR A 445 -14.70 19.03 -7.62
C TYR A 445 -13.33 19.70 -7.74
N LYS A 446 -12.72 19.71 -8.93
CA LYS A 446 -11.43 20.37 -9.16
C LYS A 446 -11.53 21.87 -8.99
N ASP A 447 -12.62 22.51 -9.45
CA ASP A 447 -12.84 23.95 -9.27
C ASP A 447 -12.95 24.31 -7.79
N ARG A 448 -13.72 23.53 -7.01
CA ARG A 448 -13.80 23.68 -5.55
C ARG A 448 -12.43 23.47 -4.89
N ALA A 449 -11.73 22.40 -5.25
CA ALA A 449 -10.39 22.11 -4.73
C ALA A 449 -9.39 23.22 -5.10
N TYR A 450 -9.47 23.78 -6.31
CA TYR A 450 -8.62 24.89 -6.76
C TYR A 450 -8.85 26.13 -5.89
N GLY A 451 -10.10 26.51 -5.64
CA GLY A 451 -10.45 27.60 -4.74
C GLY A 451 -9.91 27.38 -3.33
N LEU A 452 -10.15 26.20 -2.75
CA LEU A 452 -9.66 25.84 -1.42
C LEU A 452 -8.14 25.87 -1.32
N LEU A 453 -7.43 25.25 -2.27
CA LEU A 453 -5.97 25.13 -2.25
C LEU A 453 -5.25 26.46 -2.49
N ASN A 454 -5.89 27.43 -3.14
CA ASN A 454 -5.35 28.77 -3.39
C ASN A 454 -5.82 29.83 -2.38
N SER A 455 -6.71 29.48 -1.44
CA SER A 455 -6.95 30.30 -0.25
C SER A 455 -5.70 30.41 0.61
N ASP A 456 -5.62 31.44 1.46
CA ASP A 456 -4.49 31.63 2.38
C ASP A 456 -4.29 30.40 3.31
N VAL A 457 -5.40 29.85 3.81
CA VAL A 457 -5.41 28.62 4.64
C VAL A 457 -4.91 27.41 3.83
N GLY A 458 -5.38 27.26 2.59
CA GLY A 458 -4.95 26.16 1.72
C GLY A 458 -3.48 26.23 1.35
N ILE A 459 -2.94 27.44 1.12
CA ILE A 459 -1.51 27.65 0.88
C ILE A 459 -0.71 27.29 2.15
N ALA A 460 -1.16 27.72 3.32
CA ALA A 460 -0.52 27.39 4.60
C ALA A 460 -0.50 25.86 4.85
N LYS A 461 -1.65 25.18 4.72
CA LYS A 461 -1.76 23.72 4.88
C LYS A 461 -0.89 22.97 3.87
N ARG A 462 -0.85 23.40 2.60
CA ARG A 462 0.04 22.79 1.60
C ARG A 462 1.52 22.90 1.96
N LYS A 463 1.96 24.05 2.47
CA LYS A 463 3.34 24.25 2.93
C LYS A 463 3.62 23.40 4.16
N GLN A 464 2.71 23.41 5.13
CA GLN A 464 2.83 22.63 6.37
C GLN A 464 2.97 21.14 6.07
N ARG A 465 2.21 20.58 5.13
CA ARG A 465 2.30 19.16 4.73
C ARG A 465 3.73 18.73 4.39
N CYS A 466 4.50 19.55 3.67
CA CYS A 466 5.88 19.26 3.32
C CYS A 466 6.80 19.21 4.55
N HIS A 467 6.49 19.99 5.58
CA HIS A 467 7.23 19.98 6.85
C HIS A 467 6.71 18.93 7.84
N ASP A 468 5.51 18.39 7.63
CA ASP A 468 4.88 17.43 8.52
C ASP A 468 5.22 15.99 8.12
N VAL A 469 4.83 15.59 6.90
CA VAL A 469 4.87 14.18 6.49
C VAL A 469 6.25 13.76 5.96
N GLU A 470 6.90 14.62 5.17
CA GLU A 470 8.19 14.28 4.54
C GLU A 470 9.29 14.00 5.58
N PRO A 471 9.42 14.78 6.68
CA PRO A 471 10.41 14.48 7.72
C PRO A 471 10.13 13.17 8.45
N VAL A 472 8.86 12.80 8.65
CA VAL A 472 8.50 11.52 9.28
C VAL A 472 9.00 10.35 8.44
N PHE A 473 8.70 10.35 7.14
CA PHE A 473 9.23 9.32 6.25
C PHE A 473 10.75 9.39 6.09
N GLY A 474 11.31 10.60 6.02
CA GLY A 474 12.76 10.84 5.97
C GLY A 474 13.47 10.22 7.17
N ASN A 475 12.95 10.44 8.39
CA ASN A 475 13.49 9.87 9.62
C ASN A 475 13.44 8.34 9.60
N ILE A 476 12.27 7.75 9.37
CA ILE A 476 12.08 6.30 9.36
C ILE A 476 13.00 5.63 8.32
N LYS A 477 13.10 6.21 7.13
CA LYS A 477 13.81 5.59 6.01
C LYS A 477 15.31 5.89 6.01
N GLN A 478 15.71 7.15 6.17
CA GLN A 478 17.10 7.59 6.05
C GLN A 478 17.82 7.48 7.39
N ASN A 479 17.31 8.14 8.43
CA ASN A 479 18.00 8.24 9.71
C ASN A 479 17.94 6.93 10.52
N HIS A 480 16.85 6.16 10.35
CA HIS A 480 16.65 4.89 11.06
C HIS A 480 16.91 3.66 10.18
N GLY A 481 17.14 3.86 8.88
CA GLY A 481 17.47 2.78 7.95
C GLY A 481 16.35 1.76 7.74
N PHE A 482 15.10 2.05 8.12
CA PHE A 482 13.99 1.11 7.95
C PHE A 482 13.48 1.14 6.50
N ARG A 483 14.04 0.23 5.68
CA ARG A 483 13.74 0.11 4.24
C ARG A 483 12.93 -1.12 3.87
N ARG A 484 12.96 -2.12 4.74
CA ARG A 484 12.40 -3.43 4.50
C ARG A 484 11.82 -3.96 5.80
N PHE A 485 10.61 -4.51 5.72
CA PHE A 485 10.01 -5.22 6.83
C PHE A 485 10.83 -6.46 7.21
N MET A 486 10.85 -6.80 8.49
CA MET A 486 11.47 -8.04 8.96
C MET A 486 10.47 -9.18 9.04
N LEU A 487 9.18 -8.86 9.17
CA LEU A 487 8.10 -9.82 9.31
C LEU A 487 7.35 -10.03 7.99
N ARG A 488 6.50 -11.07 7.93
CA ARG A 488 5.74 -11.49 6.74
C ARG A 488 4.26 -11.61 7.07
N GLY A 489 3.40 -11.38 6.09
CA GLY A 489 1.95 -11.34 6.26
C GLY A 489 1.46 -9.96 6.70
N LYS A 490 0.36 -9.51 6.12
CA LYS A 490 -0.19 -8.15 6.29
C LYS A 490 -0.43 -7.80 7.75
N GLU A 491 -0.99 -8.73 8.52
CA GLU A 491 -1.32 -8.52 9.94
C GLU A 491 -0.06 -8.25 10.77
N ILE A 492 0.98 -9.09 10.61
CA ILE A 492 2.22 -8.97 11.38
C ILE A 492 3.04 -7.76 10.91
N VAL A 493 3.00 -7.46 9.61
CA VAL A 493 3.60 -6.23 9.05
C VAL A 493 2.90 -4.98 9.60
N SER A 494 1.58 -5.03 9.82
CA SER A 494 0.82 -3.96 10.49
C SER A 494 1.28 -3.76 11.93
N ILE A 495 1.62 -4.85 12.64
CA ILE A 495 2.19 -4.78 13.98
C ILE A 495 3.56 -4.10 13.96
N GLU A 496 4.44 -4.54 13.04
CA GLU A 496 5.78 -3.97 12.90
C GLU A 496 5.73 -2.47 12.60
N TRP A 497 4.82 -2.04 11.71
CA TRP A 497 4.64 -0.63 11.40
C TRP A 497 4.02 0.16 12.57
N GLY A 498 3.06 -0.41 13.29
CA GLY A 498 2.49 0.25 14.46
C GLY A 498 3.53 0.51 15.55
N LEU A 499 4.42 -0.45 15.81
CA LEU A 499 5.55 -0.26 16.73
C LEU A 499 6.51 0.83 16.25
N LEU A 500 6.78 0.91 14.94
CA LEU A 500 7.56 2.00 14.36
C LEU A 500 6.86 3.35 14.51
N ALA A 501 5.53 3.40 14.35
CA ALA A 501 4.76 4.62 14.50
C ALA A 501 4.79 5.14 15.94
N ILE A 502 4.60 4.25 16.93
CA ILE A 502 4.77 4.58 18.35
C ILE A 502 6.19 5.08 18.60
N ALA A 503 7.21 4.35 18.13
CA ALA A 503 8.60 4.73 18.33
C ALA A 503 8.94 6.09 17.70
N GLN A 504 8.41 6.39 16.51
CA GLN A 504 8.57 7.69 15.85
C GLN A 504 7.96 8.82 16.70
N ASN A 505 6.75 8.62 17.23
CA ASN A 505 6.09 9.59 18.08
C ASN A 505 6.86 9.83 19.38
N LEU A 506 7.31 8.78 20.05
CA LEU A 506 8.05 8.90 21.31
C LEU A 506 9.45 9.50 21.11
N ARG A 507 10.11 9.21 19.99
CA ARG A 507 11.35 9.92 19.59
C ARG A 507 11.11 11.40 19.41
N LYS A 508 10.02 11.77 18.73
CA LYS A 508 9.68 13.18 18.50
C LYS A 508 9.35 13.90 19.81
N LYS A 509 8.67 13.24 20.77
CA LYS A 509 8.44 13.77 22.13
C LYS A 509 9.73 13.91 22.94
N ALA A 510 10.73 13.06 22.67
CA ALA A 510 12.01 13.09 23.35
C ALA A 510 13.04 14.08 22.79
N ALA A 511 12.81 14.58 21.57
CA ALA A 511 13.64 15.56 20.90
C ALA A 511 13.10 16.97 21.15
#